data_AF-A0A2V1AZZ1-F1
#
_entry.id   AF-A0A2V1AZZ1-F1
#
_cell.length_a   1.000
_cell.length_b   1.000
_cell.length_c   1.000
_cell.angle_alpha   90.00
_cell.angle_beta   90.00
_cell.angle_gamma   90.00
#
_symmetry.space_group_name_H-M   'P 1'
#
loop_
_entity.id
_entity.type
_entity.pdbx_description
1 polymer ?
#
loop_
_entity_poly.entity_id
_entity_poly.type
_entity_poly.pdbx_seq_one_letter_code
_entity_poly.pdbx_strand_id
1 'polypeptide(L)'
;MSTWEDKWLVKTTKKIVPDVNVWPNITIFNRRLYTFGSNEEAYIKFSFYDAYLDSYDDLAYYDTNTCIYRVSEEDYIVILTNRVPGEKPQVAVLGQLGERYLKKNHIRAYDVEIRNPEDYEIVHLSVIGEKNGVTFDDLVECSFSRVKKSFEKVRQEIRTGSSEHPAPPDRKSS
;
A
#
# COMPACT_ATOMS: atom_id res chain seq x y z
N MET A 1 -10.97 -21.49 7.51
CA MET A 1 -9.62 -20.91 7.56
C MET A 1 -9.38 -20.25 6.22
N SER A 2 -8.89 -19.02 6.21
CA SER A 2 -8.72 -18.23 4.99
C SER A 2 -7.70 -18.91 4.07
N THR A 3 -8.16 -19.47 2.95
CA THR A 3 -7.36 -20.31 2.03
C THR A 3 -6.24 -19.55 1.34
N TRP A 4 -6.29 -18.22 1.31
CA TRP A 4 -5.29 -17.39 0.64
C TRP A 4 -4.11 -17.06 1.55
N GLU A 5 -4.33 -16.90 2.87
CA GLU A 5 -3.27 -16.52 3.82
C GLU A 5 -2.18 -17.60 3.87
N ASP A 6 -2.59 -18.87 3.92
CA ASP A 6 -1.68 -20.04 3.95
C ASP A 6 -0.82 -20.17 2.69
N LYS A 7 -1.16 -19.45 1.60
CA LYS A 7 -0.40 -19.46 0.35
C LYS A 7 0.40 -18.18 0.11
N TRP A 8 -0.14 -17.01 0.46
CA TRP A 8 0.52 -15.73 0.21
C TRP A 8 1.41 -15.30 1.37
N LEU A 9 1.06 -15.67 2.60
CA LEU A 9 1.73 -15.16 3.82
C LEU A 9 2.70 -16.17 4.44
N VAL A 10 3.06 -17.22 3.70
CA VAL A 10 3.87 -18.36 4.20
C VAL A 10 5.27 -17.95 4.64
N LYS A 11 5.74 -16.80 4.13
CA LYS A 11 7.04 -16.19 4.45
C LYS A 11 6.90 -14.90 5.25
N THR A 12 5.72 -14.55 5.74
CA THR A 12 5.46 -13.26 6.39
C THR A 12 5.29 -13.42 7.89
N THR A 13 6.06 -12.66 8.67
CA THR A 13 5.81 -12.53 10.12
C THR A 13 4.95 -11.30 10.35
N LYS A 14 3.73 -11.46 10.87
CA LYS A 14 2.77 -10.34 10.98
C LYS A 14 3.08 -9.45 12.19
N LYS A 15 3.18 -8.14 11.95
CA LYS A 15 3.05 -7.08 12.97
C LYS A 15 1.68 -6.41 12.79
N ILE A 16 0.78 -6.64 13.74
CA ILE A 16 -0.60 -6.13 13.69
C ILE A 16 -0.60 -4.61 13.89
N VAL A 17 -1.39 -3.92 13.08
CA VAL A 17 -1.59 -2.48 13.18
C VAL A 17 -2.87 -2.21 14.00
N PRO A 18 -2.79 -1.49 15.12
CA PRO A 18 -3.98 -1.12 15.88
C PRO A 18 -4.81 -0.05 15.14
N ASP A 19 -6.13 -0.15 15.20
CA ASP A 19 -7.05 0.85 14.62
C ASP A 19 -7.18 2.08 15.54
N VAL A 20 -6.16 2.94 15.50
CA VAL A 20 -6.11 4.19 16.28
C VAL A 20 -5.87 5.40 15.38
N ASN A 21 -6.46 6.54 15.73
CA ASN A 21 -6.23 7.80 15.03
C ASN A 21 -4.80 8.30 15.32
N VAL A 22 -3.96 8.34 14.29
CA VAL A 22 -2.54 8.71 14.36
C VAL A 22 -2.26 10.14 13.88
N TRP A 23 -3.30 10.96 13.66
CA TRP A 23 -3.18 12.33 13.16
C TRP A 23 -2.03 13.16 13.77
N PRO A 24 -1.81 13.17 15.11
CA PRO A 24 -0.73 13.95 15.72
C PRO A 24 0.70 13.54 15.31
N ASN A 25 0.88 12.35 14.71
CA ASN A 25 2.18 11.74 14.40
C ASN A 25 2.47 11.68 12.89
N ILE A 26 1.72 12.42 12.07
CA ILE A 26 1.84 12.37 10.61
C ILE A 26 2.95 13.30 10.11
N THR A 27 4.08 12.71 9.75
CA THR A 27 5.10 13.40 8.96
C THR A 27 4.76 13.37 7.47
N ILE A 28 5.30 14.33 6.70
CA ILE A 28 5.17 14.33 5.23
C ILE A 28 5.76 13.05 4.60
N PHE A 29 6.78 12.48 5.25
CA PHE A 29 7.48 11.24 4.84
C PHE A 29 6.57 10.00 4.90
N ASN A 30 5.52 10.01 5.72
CA ASN A 30 4.67 8.82 5.92
C ASN A 30 3.26 8.95 5.35
N ARG A 31 2.93 10.07 4.68
CA ARG A 31 1.57 10.34 4.18
C ARG A 31 0.94 9.25 3.30
N ARG A 32 1.73 8.51 2.50
CA ARG A 32 1.22 7.42 1.65
C ARG A 32 0.75 6.19 2.43
N LEU A 33 1.21 6.06 3.68
CA LEU A 33 0.82 4.97 4.55
C LEU A 33 -0.52 5.21 5.24
N TYR A 34 -1.10 6.41 5.11
CA TYR A 34 -2.33 6.75 5.82
C TYR A 34 -3.56 6.72 4.93
N THR A 35 -4.69 6.37 5.52
CA THR A 35 -6.03 6.64 5.03
C THR A 35 -6.64 7.77 5.85
N PHE A 36 -7.36 8.66 5.21
CA PHE A 36 -7.98 9.82 5.84
C PHE A 36 -9.49 9.61 5.96
N GLY A 37 -9.98 9.61 7.20
CA GLY A 37 -11.38 9.47 7.54
C GLY A 37 -12.16 10.78 7.42
N SER A 38 -13.33 10.82 8.04
CA SER A 38 -14.05 12.08 8.27
C SER A 38 -13.48 12.75 9.53
N ASN A 39 -13.77 14.04 9.77
CA ASN A 39 -13.42 14.74 11.03
C ASN A 39 -11.93 14.67 11.41
N GLU A 40 -11.03 14.91 10.45
CA GLU A 40 -9.57 14.95 10.67
C GLU A 40 -8.97 13.62 11.18
N GLU A 41 -9.68 12.52 11.05
CA GLU A 41 -9.15 11.22 11.39
C GLU A 41 -8.10 10.75 10.37
N ALA A 42 -7.01 10.16 10.86
CA ALA A 42 -6.05 9.48 10.02
C ALA A 42 -5.60 8.16 10.64
N TYR A 43 -5.56 7.12 9.82
CA TYR A 43 -5.25 5.76 10.24
C TYR A 43 -4.18 5.18 9.31
N ILE A 44 -3.39 4.24 9.81
CA ILE A 44 -2.49 3.48 8.96
C ILE A 44 -3.34 2.60 8.02
N LYS A 45 -2.98 2.58 6.74
CA LYS A 45 -3.76 1.91 5.70
C LYS A 45 -3.69 0.37 5.75
N PHE A 46 -2.82 -0.18 6.59
CA PHE A 46 -2.57 -1.61 6.72
C PHE A 46 -3.31 -2.18 7.93
N SER A 47 -3.83 -3.41 7.82
CA SER A 47 -4.27 -4.21 8.97
C SER A 47 -3.07 -4.88 9.68
N PHE A 48 -2.08 -5.29 8.89
CA PHE A 48 -0.78 -5.75 9.35
C PHE A 48 0.29 -5.46 8.29
N TYR A 49 1.55 -5.46 8.71
CA TYR A 49 2.71 -5.46 7.81
C TYR A 49 3.76 -6.49 8.27
N ASP A 50 4.72 -6.79 7.42
CA ASP A 50 5.81 -7.72 7.72
C ASP A 50 6.73 -7.17 8.82
N ALA A 51 6.97 -7.96 9.87
CA ALA A 51 7.79 -7.62 11.02
C ALA A 51 9.28 -7.44 10.68
N TYR A 52 9.71 -7.79 9.47
CA TYR A 52 11.03 -7.42 8.95
C TYR A 52 11.25 -5.90 8.88
N LEU A 53 10.17 -5.10 8.89
CA LEU A 53 10.22 -3.64 8.90
C LEU A 53 10.24 -3.12 10.34
N ASP A 54 11.32 -2.40 10.68
CA ASP A 54 11.54 -1.92 12.04
C ASP A 54 10.78 -0.60 12.33
N SER A 55 10.50 0.20 11.30
CA SER A 55 9.86 1.51 11.42
C SER A 55 8.77 1.79 10.37
N TYR A 56 7.97 2.84 10.61
CA TYR A 56 7.04 3.35 9.59
C TYR A 56 7.73 4.05 8.43
N ASP A 57 8.96 4.54 8.63
CA ASP A 57 9.75 5.13 7.54
C ASP A 57 10.19 4.05 6.55
N ASP A 58 10.61 2.87 7.05
CA ASP A 58 10.89 1.69 6.22
C ASP A 58 9.65 1.29 5.42
N LEU A 59 8.52 1.18 6.11
CA LEU A 59 7.25 0.84 5.48
C LEU A 59 6.86 1.86 4.39
N ALA A 60 7.08 3.15 4.60
CA ALA A 60 6.75 4.21 3.64
C ALA A 60 7.65 4.19 2.42
N TYR A 61 8.94 3.90 2.62
CA TYR A 61 9.90 3.71 1.55
C TYR A 61 9.47 2.55 0.65
N TYR A 62 9.26 1.35 1.23
CA TYR A 62 8.88 0.17 0.46
C TYR A 62 7.53 0.33 -0.24
N ASP A 63 6.53 0.86 0.44
CA ASP A 63 5.21 1.11 -0.13
C ASP A 63 5.26 1.93 -1.43
N THR A 64 6.27 2.79 -1.58
CA THR A 64 6.43 3.63 -2.78
C THR A 64 6.72 2.83 -4.05
N ASN A 65 7.32 1.64 -3.90
CA ASN A 65 7.78 0.77 -4.98
C ASN A 65 6.95 -0.53 -5.10
N THR A 66 5.73 -0.53 -4.55
CA THR A 66 4.89 -1.73 -4.47
C THR A 66 3.70 -1.72 -5.42
N CYS A 67 3.06 -2.88 -5.53
CA CYS A 67 1.80 -3.09 -6.21
C CYS A 67 0.73 -3.61 -5.23
N ILE A 68 -0.54 -3.38 -5.54
CA ILE A 68 -1.67 -3.93 -4.78
C ILE A 68 -2.23 -5.13 -5.54
N TYR A 69 -2.28 -6.29 -4.91
CA TYR A 69 -2.88 -7.51 -5.47
C TYR A 69 -4.18 -7.84 -4.72
N ARG A 70 -5.21 -8.19 -5.47
CA ARG A 70 -6.42 -8.82 -4.94
C ARG A 70 -6.14 -10.31 -4.76
N VAL A 71 -6.41 -10.85 -3.57
CA VAL A 71 -6.10 -12.25 -3.21
C VAL A 71 -7.32 -13.05 -2.75
N SER A 72 -8.42 -12.36 -2.45
CA SER A 72 -9.74 -12.96 -2.28
C SER A 72 -10.81 -11.97 -2.80
N GLU A 73 -12.08 -12.30 -2.64
CA GLU A 73 -13.16 -11.36 -2.94
C GLU A 73 -13.04 -10.06 -2.12
N GLU A 74 -12.58 -10.17 -0.87
CA GLU A 74 -12.59 -9.08 0.12
C GLU A 74 -11.19 -8.57 0.49
N ASP A 75 -10.13 -9.33 0.19
CA ASP A 75 -8.79 -9.11 0.69
C ASP A 75 -7.80 -8.65 -0.39
N TYR A 76 -6.96 -7.71 0.01
CA TYR A 76 -5.92 -7.12 -0.82
C TYR A 76 -4.62 -7.03 -0.04
N ILE A 77 -3.52 -7.38 -0.71
CA ILE A 77 -2.16 -7.29 -0.17
C ILE A 77 -1.33 -6.32 -0.97
N VAL A 78 -0.34 -5.73 -0.31
CA VAL A 78 0.69 -4.89 -0.92
C VAL A 78 1.95 -5.74 -1.07
N ILE A 79 2.54 -5.73 -2.26
CA ILE A 79 3.64 -6.63 -2.61
C ILE A 79 4.79 -5.90 -3.31
N LEU A 80 6.01 -6.38 -3.06
CA LEU A 80 7.21 -6.01 -3.82
C LEU A 80 7.50 -7.12 -4.84
N THR A 81 7.84 -6.75 -6.08
CA THR A 81 8.21 -7.73 -7.12
C THR A 81 9.63 -7.53 -7.59
N ASN A 82 10.36 -8.64 -7.75
CA ASN A 82 11.57 -8.68 -8.55
C ASN A 82 11.32 -9.56 -9.79
N ARG A 83 11.75 -9.10 -10.96
CA ARG A 83 11.59 -9.81 -12.24
C ARG A 83 12.95 -10.00 -12.88
N VAL A 84 13.45 -11.22 -12.85
CA VAL A 84 14.65 -11.63 -13.57
C VAL A 84 14.23 -12.28 -14.90
N PRO A 85 14.75 -11.82 -16.05
CA PRO A 85 14.42 -12.41 -17.34
C PRO A 85 14.74 -13.92 -17.37
N GLY A 86 13.76 -14.73 -17.74
CA GLY A 86 13.90 -16.19 -17.82
C GLY A 86 13.58 -16.95 -16.52
N GLU A 87 13.28 -16.23 -15.43
CA GLU A 87 12.90 -16.83 -14.14
C GLU A 87 11.43 -16.55 -13.79
N LYS A 88 10.91 -17.32 -12.82
CA LYS A 88 9.58 -17.07 -12.26
C LYS A 88 9.62 -15.76 -11.47
N PRO A 89 8.65 -14.84 -11.60
CA PRO A 89 8.66 -13.59 -10.86
C PRO A 89 8.64 -13.82 -9.34
N GLN A 90 9.58 -13.19 -8.64
CA GLN A 90 9.65 -13.24 -7.18
C GLN A 90 8.75 -12.16 -6.57
N VAL A 91 8.01 -12.56 -5.54
CA VAL A 91 7.08 -11.67 -4.83
C VAL A 91 7.27 -11.81 -3.33
N ALA A 92 7.38 -10.67 -2.64
CA ALA A 92 7.31 -10.59 -1.20
C ALA A 92 6.11 -9.76 -0.76
N VAL A 93 5.42 -10.20 0.30
CA VAL A 93 4.28 -9.48 0.86
C VAL A 93 4.75 -8.45 1.88
N LEU A 94 4.40 -7.19 1.64
CA LEU A 94 4.66 -6.08 2.56
C LEU A 94 3.63 -6.04 3.69
N GLY A 95 2.36 -6.29 3.37
CA GLY A 95 1.25 -6.23 4.33
C GLY A 95 -0.11 -6.36 3.65
N GLN A 96 -1.18 -6.41 4.46
CA GLN A 96 -2.56 -6.44 3.98
C GLN A 96 -3.21 -5.06 4.16
N LEU A 97 -3.99 -4.62 3.18
CA LEU A 97 -4.77 -3.39 3.30
C LEU A 97 -5.86 -3.54 4.37
N GLY A 98 -6.01 -2.50 5.19
CA GLY A 98 -7.05 -2.42 6.20
C GLY A 98 -8.39 -2.02 5.60
N GLU A 99 -9.47 -2.46 6.25
CA GLU A 99 -10.85 -2.26 5.78
C GLU A 99 -11.20 -0.79 5.53
N ARG A 100 -10.75 0.10 6.41
CA ARG A 100 -11.00 1.54 6.29
C ARG A 100 -10.41 2.11 4.99
N TYR A 101 -9.21 1.67 4.61
CA TYR A 101 -8.58 2.10 3.37
C TYR A 101 -9.34 1.58 2.14
N LEU A 102 -9.75 0.30 2.17
CA LEU A 102 -10.52 -0.31 1.09
C LEU A 102 -11.85 0.42 0.86
N LYS A 103 -12.59 0.69 1.93
CA LYS A 103 -13.88 1.39 1.89
C LYS A 103 -13.74 2.84 1.44
N LYS A 104 -12.82 3.60 2.03
CA LYS A 104 -12.64 5.04 1.75
C LYS A 104 -12.24 5.31 0.30
N ASN A 105 -11.41 4.43 -0.27
CA ASN A 105 -10.91 4.58 -1.64
C ASN A 105 -11.73 3.77 -2.65
N HIS A 106 -12.85 3.17 -2.23
CA HIS A 106 -13.69 2.33 -3.09
C HIS A 106 -12.90 1.25 -3.85
N ILE A 107 -11.87 0.67 -3.23
CA ILE A 107 -10.94 -0.26 -3.92
C ILE A 107 -11.69 -1.48 -4.47
N ARG A 108 -12.73 -1.94 -3.76
CA ARG A 108 -13.57 -3.07 -4.18
C ARG A 108 -14.47 -2.79 -5.38
N ALA A 109 -14.65 -1.52 -5.77
CA ALA A 109 -15.44 -1.16 -6.94
C ALA A 109 -14.67 -1.36 -8.25
N TYR A 110 -13.34 -1.49 -8.19
CA TYR A 110 -12.53 -1.79 -9.36
C TYR A 110 -12.59 -3.28 -9.69
N ASP A 111 -12.85 -3.59 -10.96
CA ASP A 111 -12.86 -4.95 -11.47
C ASP A 111 -11.41 -5.47 -11.66
N VAL A 112 -10.83 -5.94 -10.55
CA VAL A 112 -9.47 -6.48 -10.51
C VAL A 112 -9.53 -7.98 -10.31
N GLU A 113 -8.81 -8.70 -11.18
CA GLU A 113 -8.63 -10.15 -11.12
C GLU A 113 -7.95 -10.60 -9.81
N ILE A 114 -8.44 -11.70 -9.24
CA ILE A 114 -7.81 -12.35 -8.08
C ILE A 114 -6.53 -13.06 -8.54
N ARG A 115 -5.39 -12.72 -7.94
CA ARG A 115 -4.08 -13.27 -8.30
C ARG A 115 -3.87 -14.67 -7.70
N ASN A 116 -3.36 -15.60 -8.51
CA ASN A 116 -2.99 -16.93 -8.05
C ASN A 116 -1.53 -16.92 -7.54
N PRO A 117 -1.27 -17.32 -6.29
CA PRO A 117 0.11 -17.38 -5.75
C PRO A 117 1.01 -18.37 -6.50
N GLU A 118 0.43 -19.37 -7.18
CA GLU A 118 1.17 -20.37 -7.95
C GLU A 118 1.84 -19.79 -9.21
N ASP A 119 1.49 -18.57 -9.63
CA ASP A 119 2.14 -17.86 -10.74
C ASP A 119 3.46 -17.20 -10.30
N TYR A 120 3.75 -17.18 -9.00
CA TYR A 120 4.87 -16.45 -8.42
C TYR A 120 5.79 -17.35 -7.57
N GLU A 121 7.03 -16.92 -7.39
CA GLU A 121 7.90 -17.44 -6.34
C GLU A 121 7.72 -16.55 -5.10
N ILE A 122 7.04 -17.06 -4.07
CA ILE A 122 6.81 -16.31 -2.83
C ILE A 122 8.05 -16.38 -1.95
N VAL A 123 8.68 -15.23 -1.74
CA VAL A 123 9.92 -15.08 -0.97
C VAL A 123 9.72 -14.19 0.25
N HIS A 124 10.61 -14.32 1.22
CA HIS A 124 10.66 -13.41 2.37
C HIS A 124 11.09 -12.00 1.91
N LEU A 125 10.60 -10.95 2.57
CA LEU A 125 10.89 -9.56 2.18
C LEU A 125 12.39 -9.25 2.11
N SER A 126 13.20 -9.88 2.97
CA SER A 126 14.67 -9.73 2.96
C SER A 126 15.39 -10.25 1.70
N VAL A 127 14.72 -11.02 0.84
CA VAL A 127 15.34 -11.56 -0.38
C VAL A 127 15.40 -10.50 -1.47
N ILE A 128 14.36 -9.67 -1.57
CA ILE A 128 14.21 -8.67 -2.62
C ILE A 128 14.13 -7.24 -2.09
N GLY A 129 14.01 -7.06 -0.78
CA GLY A 129 14.07 -5.76 -0.10
C GLY A 129 15.45 -5.53 0.51
N GLU A 130 15.99 -4.33 0.26
CA GLU A 130 17.27 -3.89 0.83
C GLU A 130 17.17 -3.65 2.35
N LYS A 131 17.93 -4.42 3.14
CA LYS A 131 18.01 -4.25 4.60
C LYS A 131 18.84 -3.04 5.03
N ASN A 132 19.60 -2.45 4.12
CA ASN A 132 20.45 -1.32 4.44
C ASN A 132 19.50 -0.15 4.70
N GLY A 133 19.22 0.08 5.99
CA GLY A 133 18.11 0.91 6.46
C GLY A 133 17.97 2.21 5.68
N VAL A 134 16.72 2.62 5.49
CA VAL A 134 16.37 3.78 4.66
C VAL A 134 17.17 4.98 5.14
N THR A 135 17.99 5.54 4.24
CA THR A 135 18.80 6.70 4.60
C THR A 135 17.95 7.97 4.58
N PHE A 136 18.45 9.04 5.19
CA PHE A 136 17.82 10.34 5.10
C PHE A 136 17.64 10.78 3.63
N ASP A 137 18.65 10.55 2.79
CA ASP A 137 18.61 10.92 1.38
C ASP A 137 17.54 10.14 0.61
N ASP A 138 17.37 8.85 0.90
CA ASP A 138 16.30 8.02 0.33
C ASP A 138 14.90 8.56 0.70
N LEU A 139 14.72 8.96 1.96
CA LEU A 139 13.47 9.55 2.44
C LEU A 139 13.19 10.90 1.78
N VAL A 140 14.21 11.73 1.59
CA VAL A 140 14.11 13.02 0.90
C VAL A 140 13.78 12.81 -0.57
N GLU A 141 14.50 11.93 -1.27
CA GLU A 141 14.24 11.64 -2.68
C GLU A 141 12.83 11.10 -2.88
N CYS A 142 12.41 10.13 -2.06
CA CYS A 142 11.06 9.58 -2.11
C CYS A 142 10.01 10.67 -1.87
N SER A 143 10.22 11.51 -0.87
CA SER A 143 9.29 12.60 -0.53
C SER A 143 9.23 13.66 -1.62
N PHE A 144 10.37 14.02 -2.19
CA PHE A 144 10.45 14.97 -3.29
C PHE A 144 9.78 14.43 -4.55
N SER A 145 10.02 13.16 -4.89
CA SER A 145 9.35 12.45 -5.99
C SER A 145 7.83 12.47 -5.81
N ARG A 146 7.33 12.27 -4.59
CA ARG A 146 5.89 12.35 -4.27
C ARG A 146 5.34 13.76 -4.46
N VAL A 147 6.00 14.78 -3.90
CA VAL A 147 5.60 16.18 -4.08
C VAL A 147 5.58 16.53 -5.57
N LYS A 148 6.61 16.15 -6.32
CA LYS A 148 6.70 16.38 -7.76
C LYS A 148 5.56 15.71 -8.54
N LYS A 149 5.25 14.44 -8.26
CA LYS A 149 4.15 13.70 -8.91
C LYS A 149 2.78 14.33 -8.66
N SER A 150 2.56 14.92 -7.48
CA SER A 150 1.29 15.55 -7.12
C SER A 150 1.27 17.06 -7.35
N PHE A 151 2.39 17.69 -7.74
CA PHE A 151 2.54 19.14 -7.77
C PHE A 151 1.51 19.82 -8.66
N GLU A 152 1.38 19.38 -9.92
CA GLU A 152 0.44 20.02 -10.86
C GLU A 152 -1.02 19.80 -10.45
N LYS A 153 -1.34 18.62 -9.89
CA LYS A 153 -2.68 18.35 -9.35
C LYS A 153 -3.02 19.31 -8.21
N VAL A 154 -2.16 19.39 -7.19
CA VAL A 154 -2.35 20.28 -6.03
C VAL A 154 -2.37 21.75 -6.46
N ARG A 155 -1.52 22.14 -7.40
CA ARG A 155 -1.49 23.50 -7.95
C ARG A 155 -2.79 23.84 -8.70
N GLN A 156 -3.37 22.89 -9.43
CA GLN A 156 -4.69 23.08 -10.05
C GLN A 156 -5.79 23.19 -9.00
N GLU A 157 -5.83 22.29 -8.02
CA GLU A 157 -6.82 22.33 -6.92
C GLU A 157 -6.83 23.69 -6.20
N ILE A 158 -5.65 24.28 -5.93
CA ILE A 158 -5.53 25.61 -5.33
C ILE A 158 -6.07 26.71 -6.25
N ARG A 159 -5.83 26.61 -7.55
CA ARG A 159 -6.25 27.63 -8.53
C ARG A 159 -7.75 27.60 -8.82
N THR A 160 -8.34 26.42 -8.82
CA THR A 160 -9.74 26.22 -9.22
C THR A 160 -10.68 26.07 -8.02
N GLY A 161 -10.16 25.78 -6.83
CA GLY A 161 -10.96 25.47 -5.64
C GLY A 161 -11.64 24.10 -5.69
N SER A 162 -11.34 23.27 -6.70
CA SER A 162 -12.00 21.99 -6.94
C SER A 162 -11.09 20.84 -6.53
N SER A 163 -11.43 20.11 -5.47
CA SER A 163 -10.85 18.77 -5.22
C SER A 163 -11.62 17.75 -6.07
N GLU A 164 -11.15 17.46 -7.28
CA GLU A 164 -11.74 16.38 -8.08
C GLU A 164 -11.38 15.03 -7.46
N HIS A 165 -12.26 14.52 -6.59
CA HIS A 165 -12.47 13.08 -6.52
C HIS A 165 -13.28 12.70 -7.76
N PRO A 166 -12.77 11.84 -8.67
CA PRO A 166 -13.63 11.32 -9.72
C PRO A 166 -14.78 10.58 -9.03
N ALA A 167 -16.01 11.00 -9.33
CA ALA A 167 -17.19 10.25 -8.92
C ALA A 167 -17.07 8.82 -9.46
N PRO A 168 -17.38 7.79 -8.65
CA PRO A 168 -17.41 6.43 -9.16
C PRO A 168 -18.41 6.36 -10.33
N PRO A 169 -18.11 5.58 -11.39
CA PRO A 169 -18.94 5.55 -12.58
C PRO A 169 -20.37 5.14 -12.22
N ASP A 170 -21.34 5.94 -12.68
CA ASP A 170 -22.77 5.68 -12.49
C ASP A 170 -23.11 4.26 -12.96
N ARG A 171 -23.61 3.43 -12.04
CA ARG A 171 -24.26 2.17 -12.43
C ARG A 171 -25.43 2.52 -13.32
N LYS A 172 -25.33 2.19 -14.62
CA LYS A 172 -26.50 2.03 -15.47
C LYS A 172 -27.36 0.93 -14.84
N SER A 173 -28.44 1.34 -14.20
CA SER A 173 -29.53 0.46 -13.80
C SER A 173 -30.09 -0.21 -15.05
N SER A 174 -29.95 -1.53 -15.11
CA SER A 174 -30.72 -2.44 -15.98
C SER A 174 -31.53 -3.36 -15.08
#